data_AF-A0A8T0EYS8-F1
#
_entry.id   AF-A0A8T0EYS8-F1
#
_cell.length_a   1.000
_cell.length_b   1.000
_cell.length_c   1.000
_cell.angle_alpha   90.00
_cell.angle_beta   90.00
_cell.angle_gamma   90.00
#
_symmetry.space_group_name_H-M   'P 1'
#
loop_
_entity.id
_entity.type
_entity.pdbx_description
1 polymer ?
#
loop_
_entity_poly.entity_id
_entity_poly.type
_entity_poly.pdbx_seq_one_letter_code
_entity_poly.pdbx_strand_id
1 'polypeptide(L)'
;MINNHIVDGSGERIKYYPDVPDILNKLQNDGYVLGIASRTEWPEGAKKLLKLFDWEKYFTYKEIYPGRKTTHFKRMQEASGISYSDMLFFDDEQRNISDLRAIGVTSILVPDGVNKQIIVEALRSFKSF
;
A
#
# COMPACT_ATOMS: atom_id res chain seq x y z
N MET A 1 11.66 5.05 20.00
CA MET A 1 11.21 6.43 19.73
C MET A 1 12.08 7.38 20.54
N ILE A 2 12.46 8.50 19.96
CA ILE A 2 13.20 9.59 20.65
C ILE A 2 12.44 10.87 20.36
N ASN A 3 12.13 11.68 21.38
CA ASN A 3 11.40 12.96 21.23
C ASN A 3 10.10 12.85 20.39
N ASN A 4 9.31 11.81 20.65
CA ASN A 4 8.08 11.48 19.90
C ASN A 4 8.29 11.22 18.39
N HIS A 5 9.52 10.92 17.99
CA HIS A 5 9.86 10.50 16.63
C HIS A 5 10.27 9.04 16.59
N ILE A 6 9.86 8.36 15.51
CA ILE A 6 10.34 7.04 15.18
C ILE A 6 11.70 7.20 14.51
N VAL A 7 12.68 6.46 15.02
CA VAL A 7 14.08 6.52 14.60
C VAL A 7 14.59 5.11 14.33
N ASP A 8 15.60 4.98 13.50
CA ASP A 8 16.31 3.73 13.24
C ASP A 8 17.36 3.41 14.33
N GLY A 9 18.19 2.39 14.09
CA GLY A 9 19.25 1.99 15.03
C GLY A 9 20.40 3.00 15.16
N SER A 10 20.56 3.93 14.22
CA SER A 10 21.55 5.00 14.24
C SER A 10 21.03 6.29 14.89
N GLY A 11 19.71 6.36 15.15
CA GLY A 11 19.04 7.55 15.65
C GLY A 11 18.51 8.46 14.53
N GLU A 12 18.62 8.05 13.26
CA GLU A 12 18.05 8.79 12.14
C GLU A 12 16.52 8.70 12.17
N ARG A 13 15.85 9.83 11.96
CA ARG A 13 14.39 9.89 11.92
C ARG A 13 13.84 9.18 10.69
N ILE A 14 13.01 8.18 10.92
CA ILE A 14 12.22 7.52 9.88
C ILE A 14 11.05 8.45 9.52
N LYS A 15 10.95 8.78 8.23
CA LYS A 15 9.92 9.67 7.66
C LYS A 15 8.97 8.87 6.77
N TYR A 16 7.76 9.39 6.62
CA TYR A 16 6.78 8.95 5.63
C TYR A 16 6.39 10.11 4.72
N TYR A 17 5.77 9.80 3.58
CA TYR A 17 5.21 10.82 2.70
C TYR A 17 4.11 11.63 3.42
N PRO A 18 4.19 12.97 3.47
CA PRO A 18 3.38 13.79 4.37
C PRO A 18 1.86 13.58 4.28
N ASP A 19 1.35 13.26 3.09
CA ASP A 19 -0.06 13.07 2.82
C ASP A 19 -0.62 11.69 3.23
N VAL A 20 0.25 10.70 3.49
CA VAL A 20 -0.17 9.31 3.72
C VAL A 20 -1.16 9.14 4.88
N PRO A 21 -0.96 9.77 6.06
CA PRO A 21 -1.93 9.66 7.15
C PRO A 21 -3.35 10.09 6.75
N ASP A 22 -3.47 11.21 6.04
CA ASP A 22 -4.76 11.74 5.58
C ASP A 22 -5.37 10.87 4.48
N ILE A 23 -4.54 10.35 3.58
CA ILE A 23 -4.97 9.42 2.52
C ILE A 23 -5.57 8.16 3.14
N LEU A 24 -4.86 7.51 4.07
CA LEU A 24 -5.31 6.27 4.70
C LEU A 24 -6.63 6.48 5.44
N ASN A 25 -6.71 7.55 6.23
CA ASN A 25 -7.93 7.91 6.96
C ASN A 25 -9.10 8.18 6.01
N LYS A 26 -8.87 8.96 4.95
CA LYS A 26 -9.92 9.25 3.96
C LYS A 26 -10.42 8.00 3.26
N LEU A 27 -9.52 7.15 2.76
CA LEU A 27 -9.92 5.94 2.04
C LEU A 27 -10.70 4.98 2.94
N GLN A 28 -10.29 4.81 4.20
CA GLN A 28 -11.04 4.02 5.17
C GLN A 28 -12.44 4.59 5.43
N ASN A 29 -12.57 5.91 5.63
CA ASN A 29 -13.86 6.58 5.86
C ASN A 29 -14.77 6.55 4.62
N ASP A 30 -14.19 6.55 3.42
CA ASP A 30 -14.93 6.40 2.16
C ASP A 30 -15.36 4.93 1.91
N GLY A 31 -15.02 3.99 2.80
CA GLY A 31 -15.44 2.60 2.76
C GLY A 31 -14.55 1.68 1.92
N TYR A 32 -13.36 2.12 1.51
CA TYR A 32 -12.42 1.27 0.79
C TYR A 32 -11.77 0.25 1.74
N VAL A 33 -11.66 -0.99 1.27
CA VAL A 33 -10.85 -2.03 1.93
C VAL A 33 -9.40 -1.85 1.50
N LEU A 34 -8.51 -1.63 2.46
CA LEU A 34 -7.09 -1.41 2.18
C LEU A 34 -6.27 -2.67 2.43
N GLY A 35 -5.32 -2.92 1.54
CA GLY A 35 -4.35 -4.01 1.63
C GLY A 35 -2.92 -3.55 1.44
N ILE A 36 -1.97 -4.33 1.93
CA ILE A 36 -0.54 -4.18 1.70
C ILE A 36 -0.04 -5.37 0.90
N ALA A 37 0.69 -5.10 -0.18
CA ALA A 37 1.56 -6.07 -0.82
C ALA A 37 2.99 -5.53 -0.73
N SER A 38 3.95 -6.25 -0.14
CA SER A 38 5.33 -5.79 -0.01
C SER A 38 6.30 -6.95 -0.17
N ARG A 39 7.32 -6.74 -1.01
CA ARG A 39 8.36 -7.72 -1.34
C ARG A 39 9.58 -7.65 -0.41
N THR A 40 9.47 -6.98 0.73
CA THR A 40 10.60 -6.73 1.63
C THR A 40 11.24 -8.02 2.15
N GLU A 41 12.57 -8.03 2.19
CA GLU A 41 13.37 -9.07 2.85
C GLU A 41 13.35 -8.94 4.38
N TRP A 42 12.75 -7.87 4.93
CA TRP A 42 12.60 -7.67 6.36
C TRP A 42 11.13 -7.44 6.79
N PRO A 43 10.26 -8.45 6.68
CA PRO A 43 8.84 -8.33 7.04
C PRO A 43 8.59 -7.82 8.46
N GLU A 44 9.38 -8.26 9.42
CA GLU A 44 9.23 -7.87 10.83
C GLU A 44 9.50 -6.38 11.05
N GLY A 45 10.46 -5.80 10.33
CA GLY A 45 10.69 -4.36 10.35
C GLY A 45 9.51 -3.58 9.78
N ALA A 46 8.97 -4.02 8.64
CA ALA A 46 7.80 -3.38 8.03
C ALA A 46 6.58 -3.43 8.96
N LYS A 47 6.27 -4.59 9.56
CA LYS A 47 5.19 -4.74 10.55
C LYS A 47 5.41 -3.85 11.77
N LYS A 48 6.65 -3.76 12.27
CA LYS A 48 7.01 -2.89 13.39
C LYS A 48 6.75 -1.42 13.05
N LEU A 49 7.08 -0.96 11.84
CA LEU A 49 6.78 0.40 11.41
C LEU A 49 5.28 0.66 11.35
N LEU A 50 4.48 -0.25 10.79
CA LEU A 50 3.03 -0.13 10.79
C LEU A 50 2.46 0.04 12.20
N LYS A 51 2.98 -0.72 13.17
CA LYS A 51 2.57 -0.60 14.57
C LYS A 51 2.99 0.73 15.19
N LEU A 52 4.23 1.14 14.98
CA LEU A 52 4.76 2.38 15.55
C LEU A 52 4.04 3.62 15.00
N PHE A 53 3.66 3.61 13.72
CA PHE A 53 2.88 4.69 13.11
C PHE A 53 1.37 4.59 13.39
N ASP A 54 0.91 3.57 14.12
CA ASP A 54 -0.52 3.27 14.34
C ASP A 54 -1.31 3.13 13.03
N TRP A 55 -0.71 2.46 12.05
CA TRP A 55 -1.29 2.25 10.72
C TRP A 55 -1.85 0.86 10.50
N GLU A 56 -1.58 -0.10 11.38
CA GLU A 56 -2.13 -1.46 11.26
C GLU A 56 -3.67 -1.45 11.19
N LYS A 57 -4.32 -0.49 11.86
CA LYS A 57 -5.78 -0.31 11.86
C LYS A 57 -6.40 -0.02 10.50
N TYR A 58 -5.62 0.45 9.51
CA TYR A 58 -6.12 0.78 8.19
C TYR A 58 -6.18 -0.44 7.26
N PHE A 59 -5.34 -1.45 7.48
CA PHE A 59 -5.09 -2.51 6.50
C PHE A 59 -5.69 -3.85 6.94
N THR A 60 -6.70 -4.32 6.22
CA THR A 60 -7.36 -5.61 6.44
C THR A 60 -6.48 -6.77 5.98
N TYR A 61 -5.86 -6.65 4.80
CA TYR A 61 -5.02 -7.70 4.21
C TYR A 61 -3.57 -7.25 4.16
N LYS A 62 -2.64 -8.09 4.64
CA LYS A 62 -1.22 -7.73 4.78
C LYS A 62 -0.32 -8.85 4.23
N GLU A 63 -0.05 -8.81 2.94
CA GLU A 63 0.92 -9.69 2.29
C GLU A 63 2.30 -8.99 2.31
N ILE A 64 3.15 -9.34 3.28
CA ILE A 64 4.47 -8.72 3.49
C ILE A 64 5.52 -9.82 3.59
N TYR A 65 6.16 -10.16 2.46
CA TYR A 65 7.20 -11.18 2.36
C TYR A 65 7.87 -11.14 0.97
N PRO A 66 9.09 -11.69 0.80
CA PRO A 66 9.73 -11.78 -0.50
C PRO A 66 8.91 -12.59 -1.52
N GLY A 67 8.81 -12.11 -2.76
CA GLY A 67 8.11 -12.83 -3.82
C GLY A 67 7.59 -11.92 -4.94
N ARG A 68 6.68 -12.43 -5.77
CA ARG A 68 6.01 -11.65 -6.82
C ARG A 68 4.69 -11.09 -6.32
N LYS A 69 4.37 -9.83 -6.68
CA LYS A 69 3.09 -9.19 -6.30
C LYS A 69 1.87 -9.95 -6.81
N THR A 70 1.96 -10.66 -7.93
CA THR A 70 0.88 -11.54 -8.41
C THR A 70 0.48 -12.60 -7.39
N THR A 71 1.45 -13.20 -6.67
CA THR A 71 1.15 -14.14 -5.57
C THR A 71 0.49 -13.46 -4.38
N HIS A 72 0.91 -12.24 -4.07
CA HIS A 72 0.32 -11.44 -2.99
C HIS A 72 -1.15 -11.11 -3.32
N PHE A 73 -1.40 -10.61 -4.53
CA PHE A 73 -2.73 -10.29 -5.03
C PHE A 73 -3.63 -11.53 -5.12
N LYS A 74 -3.09 -12.69 -5.51
CA LYS A 74 -3.83 -13.95 -5.48
C LYS A 74 -4.36 -14.28 -4.08
N ARG A 75 -3.52 -14.18 -3.05
CA ARG A 75 -3.95 -14.44 -1.67
C ARG A 75 -4.95 -13.40 -1.18
N MET A 76 -4.76 -12.12 -1.51
CA MET A 76 -5.73 -11.07 -1.19
C MET A 76 -7.08 -11.31 -1.89
N GLN A 77 -7.07 -11.74 -3.16
CA GLN A 77 -8.28 -12.12 -3.90
C GLN A 77 -8.99 -13.29 -3.22
N GLU A 78 -8.28 -14.36 -2.90
CA GLU A 78 -8.84 -15.55 -2.22
C GLU A 78 -9.44 -15.21 -0.86
N ALA A 79 -8.78 -14.34 -0.08
CA ALA A 79 -9.24 -13.95 1.25
C ALA A 79 -10.36 -12.90 1.26
N SER A 80 -10.50 -12.09 0.20
CA SER A 80 -11.49 -11.02 0.11
C SER A 80 -12.69 -11.35 -0.76
N GLY A 81 -12.53 -12.24 -1.74
CA GLY A 81 -13.51 -12.48 -2.79
C GLY A 81 -13.66 -11.33 -3.79
N ILE A 82 -12.83 -10.28 -3.70
CA ILE A 82 -12.87 -9.12 -4.59
C ILE A 82 -12.21 -9.48 -5.93
N SER A 83 -12.84 -9.17 -7.05
CA SER A 83 -12.27 -9.40 -8.39
C SER A 83 -11.08 -8.47 -8.64
N TYR A 84 -10.10 -8.91 -9.46
CA TYR A 84 -8.95 -8.06 -9.80
C TYR A 84 -9.34 -6.74 -10.48
N SER A 85 -10.40 -6.75 -11.30
CA SER A 85 -10.96 -5.55 -11.90
C SER A 85 -11.42 -4.52 -10.88
N ASP A 86 -11.79 -4.98 -9.68
CA ASP A 86 -12.25 -4.14 -8.57
C ASP A 86 -11.10 -3.78 -7.60
N MET A 87 -9.84 -3.94 -8.03
CA MET A 87 -8.66 -3.57 -7.27
C MET A 87 -7.88 -2.42 -7.94
N LEU A 88 -7.48 -1.46 -7.10
CA LEU A 88 -6.59 -0.36 -7.45
C LEU A 88 -5.27 -0.48 -6.67
N PHE A 89 -4.14 -0.39 -7.37
CA PHE A 89 -2.82 -0.62 -6.82
C PHE A 89 -1.84 0.52 -7.16
N PHE A 90 -0.99 0.87 -6.19
CA PHE A 90 0.06 1.88 -6.32
C PHE A 90 1.42 1.24 -5.95
N ASP A 91 2.42 1.40 -6.80
CA ASP A 91 3.78 0.89 -6.59
C ASP A 91 4.80 1.72 -7.39
N ASP A 92 6.02 1.81 -6.89
CA ASP A 92 7.13 2.53 -7.51
C ASP A 92 7.90 1.66 -8.53
N GLU A 93 7.74 0.34 -8.52
CA GLU A 93 8.45 -0.57 -9.42
C GLU A 93 7.58 -0.88 -10.66
N GLN A 94 8.00 -0.38 -11.83
CA GLN A 94 7.30 -0.60 -13.11
C GLN A 94 7.03 -2.08 -13.43
N ARG A 95 7.91 -2.99 -13.00
CA ARG A 95 7.72 -4.44 -13.17
C ARG A 95 6.48 -4.94 -12.45
N ASN A 96 6.25 -4.49 -11.22
CA ASN A 96 5.07 -4.87 -10.43
C ASN A 96 3.78 -4.33 -11.08
N ILE A 97 3.83 -3.10 -11.61
CA ILE A 97 2.71 -2.49 -12.35
C ILE A 97 2.35 -3.32 -13.58
N SER A 98 3.34 -3.69 -14.40
CA SER A 98 3.11 -4.49 -15.60
C SER A 98 2.58 -5.89 -15.27
N ASP A 99 3.17 -6.56 -14.26
CA ASP A 99 2.75 -7.89 -13.81
C ASP A 99 1.28 -7.91 -13.36
N LEU A 100 0.81 -6.85 -12.67
CA LEU A 100 -0.56 -6.79 -12.14
C LEU A 100 -1.60 -6.28 -13.13
N ARG A 101 -1.23 -5.38 -14.05
CA ARG A 101 -2.10 -5.01 -15.17
C ARG A 101 -2.44 -6.21 -16.04
N ALA A 102 -1.47 -7.12 -16.24
CA ALA A 102 -1.68 -8.34 -17.03
C ALA A 102 -2.75 -9.29 -16.46
N ILE A 103 -3.08 -9.16 -15.17
CA ILE A 103 -4.14 -9.95 -14.51
C ILE A 103 -5.40 -9.14 -14.21
N GLY A 104 -5.50 -7.90 -14.73
CA GLY A 104 -6.71 -7.08 -14.64
C GLY A 104 -6.77 -6.10 -13.48
N VAL A 105 -5.70 -5.93 -12.70
CA VAL A 105 -5.65 -4.92 -11.61
C VAL A 105 -5.32 -3.55 -12.18
N THR A 106 -6.14 -2.54 -11.85
CA THR A 106 -5.80 -1.15 -12.17
C THR A 106 -4.58 -0.73 -11.37
N SER A 107 -3.44 -0.51 -12.03
CA SER A 107 -2.15 -0.28 -11.34
C SER A 107 -1.51 1.03 -11.80
N ILE A 108 -1.11 1.87 -10.84
CA ILE A 108 -0.56 3.22 -11.04
C ILE A 108 0.91 3.24 -10.58
N LEU A 109 1.82 3.64 -11.47
CA LEU A 109 3.22 3.83 -11.15
C LEU A 109 3.39 5.12 -10.34
N VAL A 110 4.09 5.05 -9.20
CA VAL A 110 4.33 6.18 -8.30
C VAL A 110 5.81 6.26 -7.87
N PRO A 111 6.72 6.72 -8.74
CA PRO A 111 8.16 6.69 -8.46
C PRO A 111 8.56 7.49 -7.22
N ASP A 112 7.84 8.57 -6.93
CA ASP A 112 8.07 9.48 -5.81
C ASP A 112 7.02 9.31 -4.69
N GLY A 113 6.39 8.12 -4.63
CA GLY A 113 5.34 7.82 -3.68
C GLY A 113 3.99 8.47 -4.00
N VAL A 114 3.02 8.23 -3.11
CA VAL A 114 1.65 8.74 -3.27
C VAL A 114 1.49 10.10 -2.61
N ASN A 115 0.64 10.93 -3.21
CA ASN A 115 0.12 12.16 -2.63
C ASN A 115 -1.39 12.27 -2.87
N LYS A 116 -2.05 13.26 -2.28
CA LYS A 116 -3.51 13.42 -2.38
C LYS A 116 -3.99 13.54 -3.83
N GLN A 117 -3.25 14.25 -4.68
CA GLN A 117 -3.61 14.46 -6.07
C GLN A 117 -3.62 13.14 -6.86
N ILE A 118 -2.55 12.34 -6.73
CA ILE A 118 -2.42 11.04 -7.39
C ILE A 118 -3.58 10.11 -7.00
N ILE A 119 -3.93 10.05 -5.71
CA ILE A 119 -5.04 9.22 -5.24
C ILE A 119 -6.37 9.67 -5.84
N VAL A 120 -6.64 10.98 -5.86
CA VAL A 120 -7.89 11.52 -6.41
C VAL A 120 -8.01 11.23 -7.90
N GLU A 121 -6.94 11.43 -8.67
CA GLU A 121 -6.93 11.16 -10.11
C GLU A 121 -7.13 9.66 -10.39
N ALA A 122 -6.41 8.80 -9.68
CA ALA A 122 -6.54 7.35 -9.82
C ALA A 122 -7.95 6.85 -9.50
N LEU A 123 -8.57 7.35 -8.42
CA LEU A 123 -9.95 6.99 -8.05
C LEU A 123 -10.97 7.43 -9.09
N ARG A 124 -10.80 8.60 -9.74
CA ARG A 124 -11.68 9.04 -10.82
C ARG A 124 -11.56 8.12 -12.03
N SER A 125 -10.34 7.78 -12.44
CA SER A 125 -10.10 6.87 -13.55
C SER A 125 -10.65 5.48 -13.26
N PHE A 126 -10.50 4.99 -12.02
CA PHE A 126 -10.96 3.68 -11.60
C PHE A 126 -12.50 3.54 -11.61
N LYS A 127 -13.24 4.56 -11.14
CA LYS A 127 -14.72 4.56 -11.12
C LYS A 127 -15.38 4.73 -12.49
N SER A 128 -14.61 5.03 -13.53
CA SER A 128 -15.12 5.30 -14.88
C SER A 128 -15.13 4.05 -15.79
N PHE A 129 -14.79 2.89 -15.23
CA PHE A 129 -14.91 1.56 -15.84
C PHE A 129 -16.07 0.80 -15.21
#